data_AF-A0A455UAC2-F1
#
_entry.id   AF-A0A455UAC2-F1
#
_cell.length_a   1.000
_cell.length_b   1.000
_cell.length_c   1.000
_cell.angle_alpha   90.00
_cell.angle_beta   90.00
_cell.angle_gamma   90.00
#
_symmetry.space_group_name_H-M   'P 1'
#
loop_
_entity.id
_entity.type
_entity.pdbx_description
1 polymer ?
#
loop_
_entity_poly.entity_id
_entity_poly.type
_entity_poly.pdbx_seq_one_letter_code
_entity_poly.pdbx_strand_id
1 'polypeptide(L)'
;MRGANVEQSALDFTGINLDDPLRSQVALSEAEALGEIFRPIRKSIKAHDCTRAILVGHNAAFDQGFLNAAVNRCGIKRNPFHPFSSFDTASLAGLVYGQTVLARACRAAGIEFDNKAAHSARYDTERTAELFCAMVNRYKDLGGWQLAQREQEMDGTE
;
A
#
# COMPACT_ATOMS: atom_id res chain seq x y z
N MET A 1 -14.69 -19.86 -5.68
CA MET A 1 -15.31 -18.59 -6.12
C MET A 1 -16.74 -18.85 -6.59
N ARG A 2 -17.76 -18.69 -5.74
CA ARG A 2 -19.15 -18.61 -6.21
C ARG A 2 -19.69 -17.26 -5.76
N GLY A 3 -20.02 -16.39 -6.72
CA GLY A 3 -20.64 -15.08 -6.47
C GLY A 3 -19.75 -13.84 -6.58
N ALA A 4 -18.48 -13.96 -6.97
CA ALA A 4 -17.65 -12.79 -7.30
C ALA A 4 -17.87 -12.41 -8.77
N ASN A 5 -18.15 -11.12 -9.03
CA ASN A 5 -18.17 -10.59 -10.38
C ASN A 5 -16.73 -10.39 -10.87
N VAL A 6 -16.44 -10.84 -12.08
CA VAL A 6 -15.12 -10.68 -12.72
C VAL A 6 -15.32 -10.03 -14.07
N GLU A 7 -14.89 -8.78 -14.19
CA GLU A 7 -14.95 -8.02 -15.44
C GLU A 7 -13.81 -8.44 -16.37
N GLN A 8 -14.14 -8.76 -17.63
CA GLN A 8 -13.13 -9.15 -18.62
C GLN A 8 -12.10 -8.04 -18.84
N SER A 9 -12.52 -6.78 -18.84
CA SER A 9 -11.62 -5.62 -18.99
C SER A 9 -10.57 -5.52 -17.87
N ALA A 10 -10.87 -5.99 -16.66
CA ALA A 10 -9.92 -6.04 -15.56
C ALA A 10 -8.89 -7.17 -15.74
N LEU A 11 -9.31 -8.32 -16.30
CA LEU A 11 -8.40 -9.41 -16.65
C LEU A 11 -7.46 -8.98 -17.79
N ASP A 12 -7.99 -8.34 -18.82
CA ASP A 12 -7.19 -7.84 -19.95
C ASP A 12 -6.16 -6.80 -19.50
N PHE A 13 -6.54 -5.94 -18.54
CA PHE A 13 -5.65 -4.92 -17.98
C PHE A 13 -4.55 -5.51 -17.08
N THR A 14 -4.87 -6.50 -16.25
CA THR A 14 -3.91 -7.11 -15.30
C THR A 14 -3.10 -8.25 -15.90
N GLY A 15 -3.55 -8.82 -17.01
CA GLY A 15 -2.99 -10.05 -17.59
C GLY A 15 -3.25 -11.31 -16.76
N ILE A 16 -4.13 -11.26 -15.76
CA ILE A 16 -4.44 -12.41 -14.91
C ILE A 16 -5.25 -13.43 -15.72
N ASN A 17 -4.69 -14.64 -15.87
CA ASN A 17 -5.43 -15.81 -16.34
C ASN A 17 -5.96 -16.62 -15.15
N LEU A 18 -7.29 -16.68 -14.98
CA LEU A 18 -7.91 -17.42 -13.88
C LEU A 18 -7.81 -18.95 -14.05
N ASP A 19 -7.74 -19.43 -15.28
CA ASP A 19 -7.71 -20.86 -15.62
C ASP A 19 -6.28 -21.42 -15.71
N ASP A 20 -5.28 -20.62 -15.37
CA ASP A 20 -3.88 -21.06 -15.31
C ASP A 20 -3.71 -22.20 -14.27
N PRO A 21 -3.27 -23.39 -14.69
CA PRO A 21 -3.09 -24.53 -13.79
C PRO A 21 -2.08 -24.27 -12.66
N LEU A 22 -1.02 -23.50 -12.92
CA LEU A 22 -0.05 -23.15 -11.88
C LEU A 22 -0.67 -22.16 -10.88
N ARG A 23 -1.47 -21.20 -11.37
CA ARG A 23 -2.19 -20.26 -10.50
C ARG A 23 -3.18 -20.98 -9.59
N SER A 24 -3.95 -21.92 -10.13
CA SER A 24 -4.92 -22.68 -9.33
C SER A 24 -4.26 -23.57 -8.26
N GLN A 25 -3.02 -24.00 -8.46
CA GLN A 25 -2.25 -24.76 -7.47
C GLN A 25 -1.72 -23.90 -6.30
N VAL A 26 -1.40 -22.63 -6.55
CA VAL A 26 -0.81 -21.73 -5.53
C VAL A 26 -1.79 -20.71 -4.96
N ALA A 27 -2.95 -20.53 -5.58
CA ALA A 27 -3.95 -19.58 -5.12
C ALA A 27 -4.50 -19.98 -3.75
N LEU A 28 -4.40 -19.07 -2.80
CA LEU A 28 -4.94 -19.23 -1.46
C LEU A 28 -6.37 -18.66 -1.38
N SER A 29 -7.14 -19.12 -0.40
CA SER A 29 -8.36 -18.40 -0.01
C SER A 29 -8.02 -17.02 0.55
N GLU A 30 -8.98 -16.08 0.48
CA GLU A 30 -8.80 -14.75 1.07
C GLU A 30 -8.43 -14.81 2.56
N ALA A 31 -9.04 -15.73 3.31
CA ALA A 31 -8.79 -15.90 4.73
C ALA A 31 -7.36 -16.37 5.02
N GLU A 32 -6.84 -17.31 4.24
CA GLU A 32 -5.45 -17.79 4.35
C GLU A 32 -4.47 -16.68 3.99
N ALA A 33 -4.64 -16.04 2.83
CA ALA A 33 -3.76 -14.97 2.35
C ALA A 33 -3.72 -13.79 3.34
N LEU A 34 -4.89 -13.32 3.81
CA LEU A 34 -4.96 -12.24 4.81
C LEU A 34 -4.36 -12.66 6.15
N GLY A 35 -4.52 -13.92 6.55
CA GLY A 35 -3.87 -14.49 7.73
C GLY A 35 -2.35 -14.40 7.64
N GLU A 36 -1.80 -14.76 6.49
CA GLU A 36 -0.36 -14.70 6.21
C GLU A 36 0.17 -13.25 6.17
N ILE A 37 -0.61 -12.30 5.67
CA ILE A 37 -0.25 -10.87 5.63
C ILE A 37 -0.34 -10.23 7.02
N PHE A 38 -1.42 -10.49 7.77
CA PHE A 38 -1.65 -9.80 9.05
C PHE A 38 -0.71 -10.26 10.17
N ARG A 39 -0.23 -11.51 10.12
CA ARG A 39 0.69 -12.07 11.11
C ARG A 39 2.01 -11.28 11.21
N PRO A 40 2.80 -11.08 10.13
CA PRO A 40 4.02 -10.28 10.19
C PRO A 40 3.73 -8.81 10.51
N ILE A 41 2.62 -8.23 10.03
CA ILE A 41 2.25 -6.84 10.37
C ILE A 41 2.07 -6.66 11.88
N ARG A 42 1.32 -7.55 12.55
CA ARG A 42 1.16 -7.48 14.02
C ARG A 42 2.50 -7.61 14.76
N LYS A 43 3.41 -8.43 14.24
CA LYS A 43 4.77 -8.57 14.79
C LYS A 43 5.54 -7.24 14.66
N SER A 44 5.48 -6.60 13.49
CA SER A 44 6.14 -5.31 13.25
C SER A 44 5.55 -4.18 14.11
N ILE A 45 4.22 -4.12 14.25
CA ILE A 45 3.54 -3.16 15.13
C ILE A 45 4.11 -3.25 16.55
N LYS A 46 4.19 -4.48 17.11
CA LYS A 46 4.75 -4.71 18.44
C LYS A 46 6.25 -4.36 18.51
N ALA A 47 7.01 -4.68 17.47
CA ALA A 47 8.46 -4.45 17.45
C ALA A 47 8.85 -2.97 17.35
N HIS A 48 7.99 -2.13 16.77
CA HIS A 48 8.21 -0.70 16.58
C HIS A 48 7.38 0.18 17.54
N ASP A 49 6.85 -0.40 18.61
CA ASP A 49 6.00 0.27 19.61
C ASP A 49 4.86 1.11 19.00
N CYS A 50 4.30 0.59 17.91
CA CYS A 50 3.16 1.19 17.22
C CYS A 50 1.86 0.63 17.80
N THR A 51 0.78 1.40 17.69
CA THR A 51 -0.56 0.95 18.13
C THR A 51 -1.36 0.28 17.02
N ARG A 52 -1.13 0.68 15.76
CA ARG A 52 -1.89 0.21 14.59
C ARG A 52 -1.09 0.38 13.29
N ALA A 53 -1.43 -0.39 12.24
CA ALA A 53 -0.90 -0.18 10.90
C ALA A 53 -1.75 0.82 10.10
N ILE A 54 -1.10 1.64 9.28
CA ILE A 54 -1.73 2.51 8.28
C ILE A 54 -1.36 1.94 6.91
N LEU A 55 -2.35 1.76 6.02
CA LEU A 55 -2.10 1.29 4.66
C LEU A 55 -1.43 2.41 3.85
N VAL A 56 -0.36 2.08 3.15
CA VAL A 56 0.27 2.95 2.15
C VAL A 56 -0.03 2.35 0.78
N GLY A 57 -0.54 3.15 -0.14
CA GLY A 57 -0.91 2.71 -1.49
C GLY A 57 -0.89 3.85 -2.50
N HIS A 58 -1.05 3.56 -3.79
CA HIS A 58 -1.14 4.56 -4.85
C HIS A 58 -2.58 4.65 -5.34
N ASN A 59 -3.27 5.75 -5.03
CA ASN A 59 -4.74 5.81 -4.95
C ASN A 59 -5.28 4.89 -3.84
N ALA A 60 -4.67 4.97 -2.64
CA ALA A 60 -4.79 4.02 -1.53
C ALA A 60 -6.23 3.67 -1.10
N ALA A 61 -7.21 4.55 -1.34
CA ALA A 61 -8.62 4.29 -1.08
C ALA A 61 -9.15 3.06 -1.84
N PHE A 62 -8.64 2.80 -3.05
CA PHE A 62 -8.99 1.62 -3.84
C PHE A 62 -8.57 0.34 -3.11
N ASP A 63 -7.28 0.20 -2.78
CA ASP A 63 -6.74 -0.97 -2.10
C ASP A 63 -7.38 -1.18 -0.72
N GLN A 64 -7.58 -0.10 0.03
CA GLN A 64 -8.21 -0.14 1.34
C GLN A 64 -9.66 -0.62 1.27
N GLY A 65 -10.41 -0.21 0.22
CA GLY A 65 -11.75 -0.69 -0.05
C GLY A 65 -11.80 -2.21 -0.27
N PHE A 66 -10.93 -2.74 -1.14
CA PHE A 66 -10.84 -4.17 -1.40
C PHE A 66 -10.40 -4.98 -0.17
N LEU A 67 -9.40 -4.48 0.56
CA LEU A 67 -8.92 -5.09 1.81
C LEU A 67 -10.04 -5.19 2.84
N ASN A 68 -10.76 -4.09 3.09
CA ASN A 68 -11.87 -4.06 4.05
C ASN A 68 -13.00 -5.00 3.63
N ALA A 69 -13.34 -5.03 2.33
CA ALA A 69 -14.36 -5.95 1.82
C ALA A 69 -13.98 -7.42 2.02
N ALA A 70 -12.72 -7.80 1.76
CA ALA A 70 -12.21 -9.15 1.98
C ALA A 70 -12.19 -9.52 3.47
N VAL A 71 -11.75 -8.60 4.34
CA VAL A 71 -11.82 -8.76 5.80
C VAL A 71 -13.24 -9.03 6.27
N ASN A 72 -14.22 -8.29 5.76
CA ASN A 72 -15.63 -8.46 6.09
C ASN A 72 -16.18 -9.81 5.60
N ARG A 73 -15.90 -10.19 4.34
CA ARG A 73 -16.30 -11.51 3.80
C ARG A 73 -15.74 -12.67 4.61
N CYS A 74 -14.50 -12.55 5.08
CA CYS A 74 -13.82 -13.58 5.87
C CYS A 74 -14.17 -13.55 7.37
N GLY A 75 -14.95 -12.56 7.84
CA GLY A 75 -15.27 -12.42 9.26
C GLY A 75 -14.04 -12.18 10.16
N ILE A 76 -12.97 -11.56 9.62
CA ILE A 76 -11.71 -11.39 10.35
C ILE A 76 -11.86 -10.30 11.42
N LYS A 77 -11.85 -10.70 12.69
CA LYS A 77 -12.03 -9.78 13.83
C LYS A 77 -10.79 -8.93 14.14
N ARG A 78 -9.58 -9.47 13.94
CA ARG A 78 -8.31 -8.84 14.35
C ARG A 78 -7.60 -8.17 13.18
N ASN A 79 -8.25 -7.26 12.45
CA ASN A 79 -7.61 -6.50 11.39
C ASN A 79 -6.58 -5.49 11.99
N PRO A 80 -5.26 -5.60 11.68
CA PRO A 80 -4.26 -4.69 12.23
C PRO A 80 -4.27 -3.30 11.57
N PHE A 81 -4.92 -3.15 10.43
CA PHE A 81 -4.98 -1.87 9.71
C PHE A 81 -6.00 -0.92 10.33
N HIS A 82 -5.73 0.37 10.20
CA HIS A 82 -6.67 1.42 10.44
C HIS A 82 -7.83 1.34 9.42
N PRO A 83 -9.11 1.49 9.84
CA PRO A 83 -10.25 1.13 8.99
C PRO A 83 -10.51 2.11 7.84
N PHE A 84 -10.12 3.39 7.98
CA PHE A 84 -10.40 4.42 6.97
C PHE A 84 -9.20 5.31 6.60
N SER A 85 -8.30 5.61 7.54
CA SER A 85 -7.06 6.32 7.23
C SER A 85 -6.07 5.46 6.43
N SER A 86 -5.46 6.08 5.43
CA SER A 86 -4.37 5.55 4.62
C SER A 86 -3.43 6.70 4.21
N PHE A 87 -2.20 6.36 3.82
CA PHE A 87 -1.30 7.30 3.16
C PHE A 87 -1.33 7.04 1.65
N ASP A 88 -1.87 8.01 0.93
CA ASP A 88 -1.95 7.96 -0.53
C ASP A 88 -0.70 8.57 -1.18
N THR A 89 0.07 7.72 -1.85
CA THR A 89 1.29 8.13 -2.54
C THR A 89 1.02 8.93 -3.80
N ALA A 90 -0.19 8.91 -4.38
CA ALA A 90 -0.52 9.79 -5.50
C ALA A 90 -0.59 11.26 -5.03
N SER A 91 -1.26 11.50 -3.91
CA SER A 91 -1.32 12.81 -3.25
C SER A 91 0.07 13.28 -2.79
N LEU A 92 0.81 12.41 -2.09
CA LEU A 92 2.16 12.74 -1.61
C LEU A 92 3.14 13.04 -2.76
N ALA A 93 3.10 12.26 -3.84
CA ALA A 93 3.96 12.49 -5.00
C ALA A 93 3.55 13.74 -5.79
N GLY A 94 2.27 14.08 -5.78
CA GLY A 94 1.78 15.36 -6.28
C GLY A 94 2.43 16.54 -5.55
N LEU A 95 2.53 16.46 -4.22
CA LEU A 95 3.19 17.46 -3.40
C LEU A 95 4.72 17.51 -3.62
N VAL A 96 5.39 16.35 -3.58
CA VAL A 96 6.86 16.29 -3.54
C VAL A 96 7.50 16.41 -4.93
N TYR A 97 6.88 15.82 -5.95
CA TYR A 97 7.45 15.69 -7.30
C TYR A 97 6.55 16.28 -8.40
N GLY A 98 5.36 16.80 -8.07
CA GLY A 98 4.41 17.30 -9.07
C GLY A 98 3.86 16.21 -9.99
N GLN A 99 3.89 14.94 -9.56
CA GLN A 99 3.46 13.79 -10.35
C GLN A 99 2.47 12.92 -9.57
N THR A 100 1.34 12.58 -10.19
CA THR A 100 0.31 11.72 -9.58
C THR A 100 0.25 10.33 -10.19
N VAL A 101 0.97 10.08 -11.30
CA VAL A 101 1.07 8.75 -11.92
C VAL A 101 2.30 8.03 -11.38
N LEU A 102 2.13 6.84 -10.79
CA LEU A 102 3.19 6.06 -10.15
C LEU A 102 4.49 6.01 -10.97
N ALA A 103 4.41 5.59 -12.23
CA ALA A 103 5.57 5.49 -13.11
C ALA A 103 6.31 6.83 -13.30
N ARG A 104 5.57 7.95 -13.38
CA ARG A 104 6.16 9.29 -13.52
C ARG A 104 6.75 9.78 -12.20
N ALA A 105 6.09 9.50 -11.09
CA ALA A 105 6.56 9.82 -9.75
C ALA A 105 7.85 9.05 -9.41
N CYS A 106 7.92 7.75 -9.69
CA CYS A 106 9.13 6.95 -9.54
C CYS A 106 10.29 7.52 -10.35
N ARG A 107 10.08 7.82 -11.65
CA ARG A 107 11.12 8.42 -12.50
C ARG A 107 11.58 9.79 -11.97
N ALA A 108 10.65 10.62 -11.50
CA ALA A 108 10.98 11.92 -10.89
C ALA A 108 11.78 11.78 -9.59
N ALA A 109 11.58 10.69 -8.84
CA ALA A 109 12.34 10.34 -7.65
C ALA A 109 13.68 9.64 -7.96
N GLY A 110 14.03 9.42 -9.23
CA GLY A 110 15.24 8.67 -9.63
C GLY A 110 15.11 7.15 -9.46
N ILE A 111 13.90 6.63 -9.31
CA ILE A 111 13.60 5.20 -9.17
C ILE A 111 13.30 4.63 -10.56
N GLU A 112 14.00 3.55 -10.94
CA GLU A 112 13.73 2.85 -12.18
C GLU A 112 12.33 2.23 -12.18
N PHE A 113 11.61 2.41 -13.29
CA PHE A 113 10.27 1.90 -13.48
C PHE A 113 10.11 1.25 -14.87
N ASP A 114 9.95 -0.07 -14.87
CA ASP A 114 9.68 -0.87 -16.05
C ASP A 114 8.16 -1.00 -16.26
N ASN A 115 7.67 -0.40 -17.35
CA ASN A 115 6.25 -0.48 -17.69
C ASN A 115 5.81 -1.91 -18.05
N LYS A 116 6.73 -2.81 -18.42
CA LYS A 116 6.39 -4.21 -18.72
C LYS A 116 6.14 -5.03 -17.45
N ALA A 117 6.76 -4.63 -16.34
CA ALA A 117 6.57 -5.26 -15.03
C ALA A 117 5.39 -4.65 -14.23
N ALA A 118 4.87 -3.51 -14.69
CA ALA A 118 3.68 -2.88 -14.14
C ALA A 118 2.46 -3.81 -14.18
N HIS A 119 1.48 -3.56 -13.31
CA HIS A 119 0.26 -4.36 -13.16
C HIS A 119 0.46 -5.72 -12.45
N SER A 120 1.69 -6.05 -12.07
CA SER A 120 1.94 -7.03 -11.01
C SER A 120 1.85 -6.35 -9.64
N ALA A 121 0.94 -6.83 -8.79
CA ALA A 121 0.76 -6.30 -7.44
C ALA A 121 2.08 -6.29 -6.62
N ARG A 122 2.96 -7.27 -6.85
CA ARG A 122 4.28 -7.31 -6.21
C ARG A 122 5.16 -6.15 -6.68
N TYR A 123 5.29 -5.97 -7.99
CA TYR A 123 6.14 -4.92 -8.56
C TYR A 123 5.64 -3.53 -8.16
N ASP A 124 4.34 -3.30 -8.30
CA ASP A 124 3.74 -2.01 -7.94
C ASP A 124 3.88 -1.72 -6.44
N THR A 125 3.78 -2.73 -5.57
CA THR A 125 4.03 -2.59 -4.12
C THR A 125 5.49 -2.24 -3.83
N GLU A 126 6.45 -2.92 -4.47
CA GLU A 126 7.88 -2.65 -4.29
C GLU A 126 8.23 -1.21 -4.74
N ARG A 127 7.75 -0.78 -5.92
CA ARG A 127 7.95 0.59 -6.43
C ARG A 127 7.27 1.64 -5.54
N THR A 128 6.05 1.37 -5.06
CA THR A 128 5.31 2.27 -4.18
C THR A 128 6.01 2.44 -2.83
N ALA A 129 6.56 1.37 -2.26
CA ALA A 129 7.32 1.41 -1.02
C ALA A 129 8.60 2.25 -1.17
N GLU A 130 9.35 2.04 -2.25
CA GLU A 130 10.54 2.84 -2.57
C GLU A 130 10.19 4.33 -2.73
N LEU A 131 9.12 4.64 -3.47
CA LEU A 131 8.65 6.01 -3.66
C LEU A 131 8.24 6.67 -2.33
N PHE A 132 7.48 5.98 -1.49
CA PHE A 132 7.08 6.49 -0.18
C PHE A 132 8.30 6.80 0.70
N CYS A 133 9.25 5.87 0.79
CA CYS A 133 10.50 6.06 1.52
C CYS A 133 11.30 7.24 0.96
N ALA A 134 11.42 7.37 -0.36
CA ALA A 134 12.13 8.49 -0.99
C ALA A 134 11.50 9.84 -0.64
N MET A 135 10.17 9.94 -0.63
CA MET A 135 9.47 11.18 -0.26
C MET A 135 9.66 11.54 1.21
N VAL A 136 9.50 10.57 2.12
CA VAL A 136 9.69 10.79 3.57
C VAL A 136 11.14 11.18 3.87
N ASN A 137 12.11 10.48 3.29
CA ASN A 137 13.53 10.78 3.47
C ASN A 137 13.88 12.15 2.90
N ARG A 138 13.36 12.51 1.72
CA ARG A 138 13.57 13.83 1.14
C ARG A 138 13.05 14.96 2.05
N TYR A 139 11.85 14.80 2.62
CA TYR A 139 11.31 15.79 3.55
C TYR A 139 12.16 15.92 4.83
N LYS A 140 12.69 14.80 5.32
CA LYS A 140 13.65 14.78 6.43
C LYS A 140 14.96 15.49 6.06
N ASP A 141 15.55 15.21 4.91
CA ASP A 141 16.82 15.77 4.45
C ASP A 141 16.74 17.28 4.21
N LEU A 142 15.57 17.78 3.81
CA LEU A 142 15.27 19.21 3.71
C LEU A 142 15.06 19.89 5.08
N GLY A 143 15.11 19.14 6.18
CA GLY A 143 14.93 19.64 7.54
C GLY A 143 13.47 19.81 7.98
N GLY A 144 12.50 19.51 7.12
CA GLY A 144 11.07 19.68 7.41
C GLY A 144 10.61 18.84 8.60
N TRP A 145 11.11 17.61 8.72
CA TRP A 145 10.77 16.73 9.84
C TRP A 145 11.27 17.27 11.19
N GLN A 146 12.49 17.79 11.23
CA GLN A 146 13.06 18.40 12.44
C GLN A 146 12.36 19.70 12.82
N LEU A 147 11.85 20.45 11.84
CA LEU A 147 11.04 21.64 12.11
C LEU A 147 9.70 21.23 12.78
N ALA A 148 8.98 20.28 12.19
CA ALA A 148 7.70 19.81 12.71
C ALA A 148 7.80 19.24 14.14
N GLN A 149 8.89 18.50 14.45
CA GLN A 149 9.12 17.98 15.80
C GLN A 149 9.30 19.10 16.83
N ARG A 150 10.10 20.14 16.50
CA ARG A 150 10.31 21.28 17.40
C ARG A 150 9.01 22.05 17.67
N GLU A 151 8.18 22.22 16.66
CA GLU A 151 6.87 22.88 16.81
C GLU A 151 5.94 22.10 17.75
N GLN A 152 5.91 20.77 17.64
CA GLN A 152 5.13 19.90 18.53
C GLN A 152 5.64 19.90 19.98
N GLU A 153 6.95 19.99 20.18
CA GLU A 153 7.55 20.08 21.52
C GLU A 153 7.23 21.43 22.19
N MET A 154 7.12 22.52 21.41
CA MET A 154 6.73 23.84 21.93
C MET A 154 5.26 23.89 22.37
N ASP A 155 4.36 23.18 21.69
CA ASP A 155 2.94 23.06 22.06
C ASP A 155 2.69 22.12 23.27
N GLY A 156 3.68 21.32 23.65
CA GLY A 156 3.61 20.38 24.79
C GLY A 156 4.00 20.98 26.15
N THR A 157 4.26 22.30 26.21
CA THR A 157 4.70 23.04 27.41
C THR A 157 3.62 23.96 28.00
N GLU A 158 2.35 23.54 27.99
CA GLU A 158 1.26 24.14 28.78
C GLU A 158 0.81 23.26 29.95
#